data_AF-A0AA96LTS9-F1
#
_entry.id   AF-A0AA96LTS9-F1
#
_cell.length_a   1.000
_cell.length_b   1.000
_cell.length_c   1.000
_cell.angle_alpha   90.00
_cell.angle_beta   90.00
_cell.angle_gamma   90.00
#
_symmetry.space_group_name_H-M   'P 1'
#
loop_
_entity.id
_entity.type
_entity.pdbx_description
1 polymer ?
#
loop_
_entity_poly.entity_id
_entity_poly.type
_entity_poly.pdbx_seq_one_letter_code
_entity_poly.pdbx_strand_id
1 'polypeptide(L)'
;MFVHWGLYKIPAWHEQILWRGDMTRSSYEKLIHEFNPVKFDPEAWLDVAEEAGIQYLCFTTRHHDGFYMWDAALSEYKITNTP
;
A
#
# COMPACT_ATOMS: atom_id res chain seq x y z
N MET A 1 -2.72 -15.96 2.23
CA MET A 1 -3.05 -14.59 2.71
C MET A 1 -2.96 -13.62 1.54
N PHE A 2 -3.86 -12.65 1.43
CA PHE A 2 -3.73 -11.57 0.45
C PHE A 2 -3.64 -10.24 1.20
N VAL A 3 -2.55 -9.51 1.01
CA VAL A 3 -2.30 -8.21 1.65
C VAL A 3 -2.49 -7.11 0.62
N HIS A 4 -3.57 -6.34 0.80
CA HIS A 4 -3.80 -5.08 0.08
C HIS A 4 -3.31 -3.92 0.95
N TRP A 5 -2.16 -3.36 0.58
CA TRP A 5 -1.53 -2.25 1.28
C TRP A 5 -0.93 -1.24 0.30
N GLY A 6 -1.08 0.04 0.61
CA GLY A 6 -0.69 1.18 -0.24
C GLY A 6 -1.30 2.49 0.27
N LEU A 7 -1.17 3.57 -0.50
CA LEU A 7 -1.60 4.92 -0.11
C LEU A 7 -3.09 5.01 0.25
N TYR A 8 -3.93 4.18 -0.37
CA TYR A 8 -5.38 4.11 -0.09
C TYR A 8 -5.73 3.75 1.36
N LYS A 9 -4.75 3.29 2.15
CA LYS A 9 -4.92 3.05 3.59
C LYS A 9 -4.97 4.34 4.41
N ILE A 10 -4.40 5.44 3.93
CA ILE A 10 -4.45 6.74 4.62
C ILE A 10 -5.88 7.28 4.68
N PRO A 11 -6.63 7.42 3.56
CA PRO A 11 -8.03 7.81 3.62
C PRO A 11 -8.96 6.70 4.14
N ALA A 12 -8.46 5.46 4.24
CA ALA A 12 -9.13 4.31 4.85
C ALA A 12 -10.56 4.01 4.32
N TRP A 13 -10.84 4.30 3.05
CA TRP A 13 -12.15 4.09 2.43
C TRP A 13 -12.20 2.82 1.57
N HIS A 14 -11.50 2.81 0.42
CA HIS A 14 -11.41 1.68 -0.51
C HIS A 14 -10.20 1.91 -1.43
N GLU A 15 -9.56 0.85 -1.90
CA GLU A 15 -8.44 0.94 -2.84
C GLU A 15 -8.80 1.48 -4.23
N GLN A 16 -10.10 1.65 -4.51
CA GLN A 16 -10.64 2.24 -5.74
C GLN A 16 -11.19 3.66 -5.52
N ILE A 17 -10.74 4.40 -4.50
CA ILE A 17 -11.20 5.77 -4.24
C ILE A 17 -11.08 6.72 -5.43
N LEU A 18 -10.09 6.51 -6.31
CA LEU A 18 -9.94 7.27 -7.55
C LEU A 18 -11.01 6.96 -8.62
N TRP A 19 -11.64 5.79 -8.58
CA TRP A 19 -12.63 5.36 -9.57
C TRP A 19 -14.07 5.38 -9.03
N ARG A 20 -14.24 5.12 -7.73
CA ARG A 20 -15.55 5.01 -7.07
C ARG A 20 -15.83 6.11 -6.07
N GLY A 21 -14.81 6.85 -5.64
CA GLY A 21 -14.93 7.94 -4.68
C GLY A 21 -14.85 9.31 -5.34
N ASP A 22 -14.95 10.35 -4.52
CA ASP A 22 -14.88 11.75 -4.96
C ASP A 22 -13.49 12.36 -4.71
N MET A 23 -12.42 11.59 -4.98
CA MET A 23 -11.04 12.06 -4.81
C MET A 23 -10.35 12.21 -6.16
N THR A 24 -9.82 13.40 -6.41
CA THR A 24 -9.04 13.66 -7.63
C THR A 24 -7.66 13.01 -7.54
N ARG A 25 -7.08 12.71 -8.70
CA ARG A 25 -5.70 12.22 -8.82
C ARG A 25 -4.68 13.14 -8.14
N SER A 26 -4.80 14.44 -8.36
CA SER A 26 -3.89 15.45 -7.79
C SER A 26 -3.97 15.52 -6.27
N SER A 27 -5.16 15.31 -5.69
CA SER A 27 -5.30 15.20 -4.23
C SER A 27 -4.71 13.90 -3.70
N TYR A 28 -4.96 12.78 -4.38
CA TYR A 28 -4.51 11.46 -3.96
C TYR A 28 -2.98 11.29 -4.00
N GLU A 29 -2.32 11.84 -5.03
CA GLU A 29 -0.86 11.72 -5.17
C GLU A 29 -0.09 12.40 -4.03
N LYS A 30 -0.69 13.41 -3.37
CA LYS A 30 -0.10 14.08 -2.20
C LYS A 30 0.01 13.19 -0.97
N LEU A 31 -0.76 12.10 -0.90
CA LEU A 31 -0.70 11.13 0.19
C LEU A 31 0.68 10.48 0.34
N ILE A 32 1.53 10.53 -0.69
CA ILE A 32 2.92 10.09 -0.61
C ILE A 32 3.69 10.79 0.52
N HIS A 33 3.37 12.05 0.82
CA HIS A 33 4.01 12.83 1.88
C HIS A 33 3.51 12.47 3.29
N GLU A 34 2.44 11.69 3.39
CA GLU A 34 1.82 11.26 4.65
C GLU A 34 2.06 9.77 4.94
N PHE A 35 2.55 9.01 3.95
CA PHE A 35 2.74 7.58 4.08
C PHE A 35 4.00 7.25 4.90
N ASN A 36 3.83 7.18 6.22
CA ASN A 36 4.89 6.80 7.16
C ASN A 36 4.39 5.73 8.14
N PRO A 37 4.51 4.43 7.79
CA PRO A 37 3.99 3.35 8.61
C PRO A 37 4.95 3.01 9.77
N VAL A 38 4.99 3.86 10.79
CA VAL A 38 5.87 3.76 11.97
C VAL A 38 5.71 2.47 12.81
N LYS A 39 4.65 1.69 12.58
CA LYS A 39 4.39 0.39 13.23
C LYS A 39 4.45 -0.77 12.25
N PHE A 40 5.08 -0.58 11.09
CA PHE A 40 5.25 -1.64 10.12
C PHE A 40 6.20 -2.70 10.68
N ASP A 41 5.64 -3.89 10.90
CA ASP A 41 6.34 -5.07 11.35
C ASP A 41 5.83 -6.27 10.53
N PRO A 42 6.50 -6.61 9.42
CA PRO A 42 6.09 -7.71 8.57
C PRO A 42 6.34 -9.08 9.23
N GLU A 43 7.24 -9.18 10.22
CA GLU A 43 7.49 -10.45 10.92
C GLU A 43 6.26 -10.85 11.73
N ALA A 44 5.70 -9.92 12.50
CA ALA A 44 4.45 -10.16 13.23
C ALA A 44 3.28 -10.57 12.31
N TRP A 45 3.23 -10.08 11.07
CA TRP A 45 2.20 -10.50 10.12
C TRP A 45 2.40 -11.93 9.63
N LEU A 46 3.67 -12.33 9.44
CA LEU A 46 4.03 -13.67 9.00
C LEU A 46 3.84 -14.69 10.12
N ASP A 47 4.16 -14.35 11.38
CA ASP A 47 3.91 -15.19 12.55
C ASP A 47 2.43 -15.56 12.64
N VAL A 48 1.54 -14.56 12.57
CA VAL A 48 0.08 -14.80 12.58
C VAL A 48 -0.38 -15.62 11.37
N ALA A 49 0.22 -15.41 10.20
CA ALA A 49 -0.12 -16.18 9.00
C ALA A 49 0.29 -17.66 9.14
N GLU A 50 1.47 -17.94 9.68
CA GLU A 50 1.96 -19.29 9.96
C GLU A 50 1.09 -19.99 11.00
N GLU A 51 0.78 -19.33 12.12
CA GLU A 51 -0.12 -19.84 13.17
C GLU A 51 -1.52 -20.18 12.61
N ALA A 52 -2.01 -19.38 11.66
CA ALA A 52 -3.26 -19.62 10.96
C ALA A 52 -3.19 -20.72 9.87
N GLY A 53 -2.03 -21.37 9.70
CA GLY A 53 -1.81 -22.43 8.71
C GLY A 53 -1.68 -21.94 7.26
N ILE A 54 -1.48 -20.64 7.04
CA ILE A 54 -1.39 -20.04 5.71
C ILE A 54 -0.03 -20.38 5.08
N GLN A 55 -0.06 -21.02 3.92
CA GLN A 55 1.15 -21.52 3.25
C GLN A 55 1.75 -20.55 2.21
N TYR A 56 1.03 -19.49 1.86
CA TYR A 56 1.50 -18.51 0.87
C TYR A 56 0.85 -17.14 1.07
N LEU A 57 1.53 -16.10 0.60
CA LEU A 57 1.12 -14.72 0.68
C LEU A 57 1.17 -14.06 -0.71
N CYS A 58 0.12 -13.31 -1.05
CA CYS A 58 0.13 -12.40 -2.20
C CYS A 58 0.08 -10.96 -1.69
N PHE A 59 1.06 -10.14 -2.08
CA PHE A 59 1.20 -8.76 -1.65
C PHE A 59 1.01 -7.83 -2.84
N THR A 60 0.24 -6.75 -2.67
CA THR A 60 0.06 -5.73 -3.70
C THR A 60 1.33 -4.92 -3.89
N THR A 61 2.17 -5.31 -4.85
CA THR A 61 3.38 -4.54 -5.21
C THR A 61 3.03 -3.21 -5.88
N ARG A 62 1.96 -3.19 -6.67
CA ARG A 62 1.32 -1.99 -7.22
C ARG A 62 -0.17 -2.26 -7.39
N HIS A 63 -1.01 -1.30 -7.04
CA HIS A 63 -2.47 -1.38 -7.27
C HIS A 63 -2.89 -0.48 -8.44
N HIS A 64 -4.19 -0.28 -8.64
CA HIS A 64 -4.75 0.57 -9.68
C HIS A 64 -4.36 2.06 -9.56
N ASP A 65 -4.04 2.53 -8.35
CA ASP A 65 -3.55 3.90 -8.13
C ASP A 65 -2.19 4.15 -8.78
N GLY A 66 -1.42 3.09 -9.04
CA GLY A 66 -0.10 3.15 -9.67
C GLY A 66 1.04 3.40 -8.70
N PHE A 67 0.79 3.40 -7.39
CA PHE A 67 1.84 3.55 -6.39
C PHE A 67 2.67 2.26 -6.28
N TYR A 68 3.99 2.42 -6.29
CA TYR A 68 4.94 1.31 -6.29
C TYR A 68 5.42 1.01 -4.86
N MET A 69 5.07 -0.16 -4.33
CA MET A 69 5.50 -0.64 -3.00
C MET A 69 6.92 -1.25 -3.00
N TRP A 70 7.73 -0.92 -4.00
CA TRP A 70 9.14 -1.32 -4.11
C TRP A 70 9.95 -0.17 -4.69
N ASP A 71 11.29 -0.28 -4.64
CA ASP A 71 12.18 0.71 -5.25
C ASP A 71 12.19 0.59 -6.79
N ALA A 72 11.16 1.13 -7.42
CA ALA A 72 11.02 1.11 -8.86
C ALA A 72 12.04 2.03 -9.54
N ALA A 73 12.81 1.50 -10.49
CA ALA A 73 13.80 2.28 -11.24
C ALA A 73 13.19 3.29 -12.25
N LEU A 74 11.93 3.08 -12.64
CA LEU A 74 11.27 3.82 -13.72
C LEU A 74 10.15 4.75 -13.24
N SER A 75 10.02 4.98 -11.93
CA SER A 75 8.98 5.85 -11.38
C SER A 75 9.41 6.50 -10.08
N GLU A 76 9.07 7.78 -9.92
CA GLU A 76 9.22 8.51 -8.66
C GLU A 76 8.01 8.31 -7.72
N TYR A 77 6.92 7.71 -8.19
CA TYR A 77 5.71 7.46 -7.40
C TYR A 77 5.80 6.13 -6.65
N LYS A 78 6.80 6.03 -5.77
CA LYS A 78 7.23 4.79 -5.11
C LYS A 78 7.49 4.98 -3.62
N ILE A 79 7.50 3.87 -2.90
CA ILE A 79 7.65 3.83 -1.44
C ILE A 79 8.98 4.41 -0.94
N THR A 80 10.06 4.32 -1.71
CA THR A 80 11.36 4.91 -1.31
C THR A 80 11.39 6.43 -1.34
N ASN A 81 10.35 7.07 -1.91
CA ASN A 81 10.17 8.51 -1.95
C ASN A 81 9.10 9.01 -0.96
N THR A 82 8.69 8.18 0.01
CA THR A 82 7.85 8.59 1.16
C THR A 82 8.74 8.89 2.38
N PRO A 83 8.22 9.59 3.42
CA PRO A 83 8.92 9.75 4.68
C PRO A 83 9.23 8.43 5.41
#